data_AF-A0A7Y5RYF2-F1
#
_entry.id   AF-A0A7Y5RYF2-F1
#
_cell.length_a   1.000
_cell.length_b   1.000
_cell.length_c   1.000
_cell.angle_alpha   90.00
_cell.angle_beta   90.00
_cell.angle_gamma   90.00
#
_symmetry.space_group_name_H-M   'P 1'
#
loop_
_entity.id
_entity.type
_entity.pdbx_description
1 polymer ?
#
loop_
_entity_poly.entity_id
_entity_poly.type
_entity_poly.pdbx_seq_one_letter_code
_entity_poly.pdbx_strand_id
1 'polypeptide(L)'
;MNTNGVPDECEPDCNTNNTPDSYDVTTAASEDCNSNGVPDECDRDCNSNGTPDYCDVRDLYSADCNTNLRPDECDDDCNTNGTPDACDLAAQSSPDCNTNRLPDECDLILPFMPSEDVNSNGTPDECEEGESAQGGGDSGGSGESQGGESEESDAGGPVPLTDEQRREALSDLLNWIRDNDLRSLPHWQQYPLFDKKARELGLW
;
A
#
# COMPACT_ATOMS: atom_id res chain seq x y z
N MET A 1 35.74 -4.15 -24.02
CA MET A 1 35.42 -5.49 -23.48
C MET A 1 34.30 -6.05 -24.33
N ASN A 2 34.06 -7.36 -24.26
CA ASN A 2 33.05 -8.20 -24.96
C ASN A 2 32.83 -8.07 -26.50
N THR A 3 33.32 -7.02 -27.18
CA THR A 3 33.29 -6.81 -28.64
C THR A 3 31.91 -6.90 -29.30
N ASN A 4 30.84 -6.66 -28.54
CA ASN A 4 29.46 -6.78 -29.03
C ASN A 4 28.99 -5.57 -29.88
N GLY A 5 29.82 -4.55 -30.03
CA GLY A 5 29.53 -3.33 -30.81
C GLY A 5 29.01 -2.14 -29.98
N VAL A 6 28.85 -2.32 -28.67
CA VAL A 6 28.56 -1.26 -27.69
C VAL A 6 29.83 -0.96 -26.90
N PRO A 7 30.20 0.31 -26.63
CA PRO A 7 31.29 0.63 -25.72
C PRO A 7 30.96 0.23 -24.28
N ASP A 8 31.87 -0.47 -23.60
CA ASP A 8 31.65 -0.98 -22.22
C ASP A 8 31.19 0.09 -21.22
N GLU A 9 31.68 1.32 -21.36
CA GLU A 9 31.30 2.45 -20.48
C GLU A 9 29.82 2.85 -20.61
N CYS A 10 29.13 2.33 -21.62
CA CYS A 10 27.71 2.50 -21.87
C CYS A 10 26.90 1.24 -21.49
N GLU A 11 27.55 0.20 -20.97
CA GLU A 11 26.91 -1.03 -20.53
C GLU A 11 26.69 -1.02 -19.00
N PRO A 12 25.66 -1.71 -18.49
CA PRO A 12 25.49 -1.93 -17.07
C PRO A 12 26.70 -2.64 -16.45
N ASP A 13 27.19 -2.09 -15.35
CA ASP A 13 28.26 -2.62 -14.49
C ASP A 13 27.82 -2.37 -13.04
N CYS A 14 27.04 -3.30 -12.51
CA CYS A 14 26.36 -3.17 -11.24
C CYS A 14 27.30 -3.39 -10.05
N ASN A 15 28.28 -4.30 -10.19
CA ASN A 15 29.29 -4.60 -9.17
C ASN A 15 30.49 -3.65 -9.22
N THR A 16 30.53 -2.74 -10.20
CA THR A 16 31.53 -1.68 -10.40
C THR A 16 32.96 -2.20 -10.61
N ASN A 17 33.10 -3.38 -11.22
CA ASN A 17 34.39 -4.03 -11.42
C ASN A 17 35.08 -3.68 -12.76
N ASN A 18 34.49 -2.74 -13.53
CA ASN A 18 34.90 -2.34 -14.89
C ASN A 18 34.69 -3.42 -15.98
N THR A 19 33.80 -4.37 -15.71
CA THR A 19 33.37 -5.41 -16.63
C THR A 19 31.85 -5.34 -16.73
N PRO A 20 31.27 -5.31 -17.95
CA PRO A 20 29.82 -5.29 -18.06
C PRO A 20 29.17 -6.54 -17.48
N ASP A 21 27.99 -6.37 -16.86
CA ASP A 21 27.18 -7.43 -16.22
C ASP A 21 27.06 -8.68 -17.12
N SER A 22 26.67 -8.47 -18.38
CA SER A 22 26.52 -9.55 -19.35
C SER A 22 27.83 -10.32 -19.63
N TYR A 23 28.98 -9.65 -19.52
CA TYR A 23 30.27 -10.28 -19.70
C TYR A 23 30.71 -11.01 -18.43
N ASP A 24 30.41 -10.48 -17.24
CA ASP A 24 30.65 -11.18 -15.97
C ASP A 24 29.91 -12.52 -15.93
N VAL A 25 28.64 -12.51 -16.31
CA VAL A 25 27.81 -13.73 -16.37
C VAL A 25 28.33 -14.71 -17.43
N THR A 26 28.58 -14.25 -18.67
CA THR A 26 28.98 -15.14 -19.77
C THR A 26 30.39 -15.72 -19.62
N THR A 27 31.27 -15.02 -18.90
CA THR A 27 32.61 -15.53 -18.56
C THR A 27 32.65 -16.31 -17.25
N ALA A 28 31.51 -16.46 -16.56
CA ALA A 28 31.37 -17.07 -15.25
C ALA A 28 32.28 -16.43 -14.18
N ALA A 29 32.50 -15.11 -14.29
CA ALA A 29 33.12 -14.32 -13.23
C ALA A 29 32.12 -14.08 -12.08
N SER A 30 30.84 -13.96 -12.42
CA SER A 30 29.72 -13.90 -11.47
C SER A 30 28.68 -14.96 -11.82
N GLU A 31 27.94 -15.41 -10.80
CA GLU A 31 26.81 -16.32 -10.96
C GLU A 31 25.57 -15.55 -11.47
N ASP A 32 24.67 -16.24 -12.17
CA ASP A 32 23.38 -15.73 -12.65
C ASP A 32 22.38 -16.89 -12.58
N CYS A 33 21.81 -17.07 -11.40
CA CYS A 33 20.98 -18.22 -11.10
C CYS A 33 19.65 -18.17 -11.89
N ASN A 34 19.14 -16.98 -12.21
CA ASN A 34 17.84 -16.77 -12.83
C ASN A 34 17.94 -16.56 -14.36
N SER A 35 19.17 -16.50 -14.88
CA SER A 35 19.51 -16.31 -16.29
C SER A 35 18.96 -15.00 -16.87
N ASN A 36 18.89 -13.94 -16.07
CA ASN A 36 18.41 -12.62 -16.50
C ASN A 36 19.52 -11.75 -17.12
N GLY A 37 20.78 -12.19 -17.08
CA GLY A 37 21.94 -11.48 -17.60
C GLY A 37 22.52 -10.41 -16.66
N VAL A 38 22.03 -10.34 -15.42
CA VAL A 38 22.52 -9.53 -14.31
C VAL A 38 23.19 -10.48 -13.31
N PRO A 39 24.40 -10.17 -12.82
CA PRO A 39 25.04 -10.93 -11.75
C PRO A 39 24.16 -11.07 -10.51
N ASP A 40 24.19 -12.25 -9.87
CA ASP A 40 23.45 -12.54 -8.64
C ASP A 40 23.73 -11.50 -7.53
N GLU A 41 24.97 -11.01 -7.40
CA GLU A 41 25.34 -9.98 -6.41
C GLU A 41 24.66 -8.62 -6.63
N CYS A 42 23.99 -8.44 -7.76
CA CYS A 42 23.25 -7.25 -8.14
C CYS A 42 21.73 -7.47 -8.19
N ASP A 43 21.29 -8.72 -8.03
CA ASP A 43 19.89 -9.04 -7.89
C ASP A 43 19.38 -8.68 -6.49
N ARG A 44 18.06 -8.67 -6.35
CA ARG A 44 17.40 -8.36 -5.07
C ARG A 44 17.70 -9.47 -4.07
N ASP A 45 18.21 -9.09 -2.91
CA ASP A 45 18.38 -9.93 -1.73
C ASP A 45 17.74 -9.21 -0.53
N CYS A 46 16.47 -9.51 -0.28
CA CYS A 46 15.66 -8.80 0.70
C CYS A 46 15.96 -9.21 2.13
N ASN A 47 16.42 -10.45 2.36
CA ASN A 47 16.80 -10.98 3.67
C ASN A 47 18.30 -10.80 3.98
N SER A 48 19.08 -10.32 2.99
CA SER A 48 20.52 -10.08 3.06
C SER A 48 21.34 -11.32 3.44
N ASN A 49 20.91 -12.50 2.98
CA ASN A 49 21.60 -13.76 3.27
C ASN A 49 22.72 -14.11 2.25
N GLY A 50 22.88 -13.29 1.21
CA GLY A 50 23.87 -13.45 0.14
C GLY A 50 23.39 -14.32 -1.03
N THR A 51 22.13 -14.75 -1.02
CA THR A 51 21.46 -15.48 -2.10
C THR A 51 20.30 -14.62 -2.60
N PRO A 52 20.22 -14.30 -3.89
CA PRO A 52 19.12 -13.50 -4.41
C PRO A 52 17.76 -14.15 -4.19
N ASP A 53 16.71 -13.34 -3.99
CA ASP A 53 15.33 -13.73 -3.69
C ASP A 53 14.85 -14.89 -4.58
N TYR A 54 15.09 -14.79 -5.89
CA TYR A 54 14.71 -15.83 -6.85
C TYR A 54 15.42 -17.16 -6.58
N CYS A 55 16.74 -17.14 -6.35
CA CYS A 55 17.52 -18.35 -6.11
C CYS A 55 17.16 -18.95 -4.77
N ASP A 56 16.92 -18.10 -3.77
CA ASP A 56 16.56 -18.47 -2.41
C ASP A 56 15.26 -19.29 -2.39
N VAL A 57 14.21 -18.78 -3.06
CA VAL A 57 12.93 -19.47 -3.23
C VAL A 57 13.08 -20.73 -4.09
N ARG A 58 13.78 -20.63 -5.23
CA ARG A 58 13.95 -21.76 -6.16
C ARG A 58 14.65 -22.95 -5.51
N ASP A 59 15.69 -22.69 -4.74
CA ASP A 59 16.52 -23.71 -4.09
C ASP A 59 15.95 -24.17 -2.75
N LEU A 60 14.76 -23.66 -2.37
CA LEU A 60 14.02 -24.00 -1.16
C LEU A 60 14.77 -23.64 0.13
N TYR A 61 15.60 -22.59 0.09
CA TYR A 61 16.23 -22.03 1.28
C TYR A 61 15.23 -21.16 2.06
N SER A 62 14.38 -20.42 1.35
CA SER A 62 13.24 -19.69 1.90
C SER A 62 11.90 -20.18 1.35
N ALA A 63 10.85 -20.03 2.15
CA ALA A 63 9.48 -20.34 1.77
C ALA A 63 8.89 -19.22 0.89
N ASP A 64 7.95 -19.58 0.03
CA ASP A 64 7.16 -18.68 -0.81
C ASP A 64 5.74 -19.25 -0.91
N CYS A 65 4.89 -18.88 0.03
CA CYS A 65 3.55 -19.42 0.17
C CYS A 65 2.59 -18.91 -0.92
N ASN A 66 2.86 -17.72 -1.46
CA ASN A 66 1.98 -17.00 -2.39
C ASN A 66 2.47 -17.10 -3.84
N THR A 67 3.62 -17.75 -4.06
CA THR A 67 4.26 -18.05 -5.34
C THR A 67 4.66 -16.81 -6.13
N ASN A 68 5.02 -15.72 -5.45
CA ASN A 68 5.42 -14.45 -6.07
C ASN A 68 6.94 -14.37 -6.39
N LEU A 69 7.70 -15.43 -6.08
CA LEU A 69 9.17 -15.52 -6.23
C LEU A 69 9.95 -14.57 -5.32
N ARG A 70 9.33 -14.15 -4.22
CA ARG A 70 9.94 -13.40 -3.13
C ARG A 70 9.84 -14.23 -1.86
N PRO A 71 10.92 -14.32 -1.05
CA PRO A 71 10.86 -15.00 0.24
C PRO A 71 9.74 -14.47 1.13
N ASP A 72 9.03 -15.38 1.81
CA ASP A 72 7.97 -15.07 2.77
C ASP A 72 8.44 -14.06 3.83
N GLU A 73 9.67 -14.19 4.34
CA GLU A 73 10.23 -13.30 5.36
C GLU A 73 10.41 -11.83 4.92
N CYS A 74 10.26 -11.58 3.62
CA CYS A 74 10.28 -10.25 3.06
C CYS A 74 8.88 -9.72 2.81
N ASP A 75 7.87 -10.57 2.69
CA ASP A 75 6.49 -10.17 2.49
C ASP A 75 5.92 -9.39 3.67
N ASP A 76 4.89 -8.59 3.37
CA ASP A 76 4.24 -7.75 4.36
C ASP A 76 3.53 -8.65 5.38
N ASP A 77 3.78 -8.37 6.66
CA ASP A 77 3.18 -9.04 7.82
C ASP A 77 2.64 -7.92 8.73
N CYS A 78 1.43 -7.46 8.43
CA CYS A 78 0.85 -6.29 9.08
C CYS A 78 0.54 -6.57 10.56
N ASN A 79 0.16 -7.81 10.88
CA ASN A 79 -0.29 -8.25 12.20
C ASN A 79 0.91 -8.72 13.05
N THR A 80 2.10 -8.82 12.43
CA THR A 80 3.38 -9.19 13.03
C THR A 80 3.37 -10.58 13.68
N ASN A 81 2.56 -11.50 13.13
CA ASN A 81 2.41 -12.84 13.67
C ASN A 81 3.52 -13.81 13.19
N GLY A 82 4.38 -13.37 12.26
CA GLY A 82 5.45 -14.16 11.65
C GLY A 82 5.04 -14.94 10.39
N THR A 83 3.80 -14.75 9.93
CA THR A 83 3.23 -15.31 8.70
C THR A 83 2.82 -14.13 7.82
N PRO A 84 3.31 -14.04 6.58
CA PRO A 84 2.93 -12.92 5.71
C PRO A 84 1.43 -12.86 5.45
N ASP A 85 0.92 -11.67 5.20
CA ASP A 85 -0.50 -11.39 4.95
C ASP A 85 -1.07 -12.31 3.87
N ALA A 86 -0.33 -12.49 2.76
CA ALA A 86 -0.75 -13.37 1.67
C ALA A 86 -0.81 -14.86 2.07
N CYS A 87 0.07 -15.29 2.98
CA CYS A 87 0.05 -16.64 3.53
C CYS A 87 -1.13 -16.84 4.49
N ASP A 88 -1.43 -15.81 5.30
CA ASP A 88 -2.55 -15.82 6.22
C ASP A 88 -3.88 -15.95 5.47
N LEU A 89 -4.04 -15.22 4.37
CA LEU A 89 -5.21 -15.32 3.49
C LEU A 89 -5.32 -16.70 2.83
N ALA A 90 -4.20 -17.25 2.34
CA ALA A 90 -4.19 -18.58 1.73
C ALA A 90 -4.52 -19.70 2.75
N ALA A 91 -4.06 -19.55 3.99
CA ALA A 91 -4.33 -20.47 5.08
C ALA A 91 -5.72 -20.27 5.72
N GLN A 92 -6.43 -19.19 5.37
CA GLN A 92 -7.66 -18.75 6.04
C GLN A 92 -7.46 -18.53 7.55
N SER A 93 -6.24 -18.15 7.97
CA SER A 93 -5.96 -17.73 9.35
C SER A 93 -6.42 -16.30 9.61
N SER A 94 -6.42 -15.46 8.57
CA SER A 94 -6.97 -14.11 8.63
C SER A 94 -8.11 -13.93 7.61
N PRO A 95 -9.25 -13.31 8.01
CA PRO A 95 -10.35 -13.00 7.11
C PRO A 95 -10.01 -11.86 6.12
N ASP A 96 -10.63 -11.88 4.95
CA ASP A 96 -10.63 -10.79 3.94
C ASP A 96 -12.05 -10.70 3.38
N CYS A 97 -12.90 -9.95 4.08
CA CYS A 97 -14.33 -9.90 3.77
C CYS A 97 -14.63 -9.08 2.51
N ASN A 98 -13.81 -8.05 2.25
CA ASN A 98 -13.98 -7.10 1.15
C ASN A 98 -13.24 -7.56 -0.12
N THR A 99 -12.49 -8.65 -0.03
CA THR A 99 -11.73 -9.30 -1.10
C THR A 99 -10.65 -8.40 -1.71
N ASN A 100 -10.11 -7.47 -0.92
CA ASN A 100 -9.08 -6.53 -1.37
C ASN A 100 -7.66 -7.14 -1.32
N ARG A 101 -7.53 -8.39 -0.85
CA ARG A 101 -6.28 -9.16 -0.67
C ARG A 101 -5.40 -8.67 0.47
N LEU A 102 -5.98 -7.98 1.43
CA LEU A 102 -5.34 -7.59 2.68
C LEU A 102 -6.24 -8.13 3.81
N PRO A 103 -5.66 -8.76 4.84
CA PRO A 103 -6.44 -9.19 5.99
C PRO A 103 -7.25 -8.05 6.62
N ASP A 104 -8.46 -8.35 7.11
CA ASP A 104 -9.36 -7.40 7.77
C ASP A 104 -8.68 -6.64 8.94
N GLU A 105 -7.75 -7.29 9.64
CA GLU A 105 -6.95 -6.68 10.70
C GLU A 105 -5.87 -5.71 10.17
N CYS A 106 -5.35 -5.93 8.95
CA CYS A 106 -4.45 -4.99 8.27
C CYS A 106 -5.19 -3.74 7.80
N ASP A 107 -6.42 -3.96 7.33
CA ASP A 107 -7.36 -2.95 6.86
C ASP A 107 -7.62 -1.86 7.92
N LEU A 108 -7.60 -2.23 9.21
CA LEU A 108 -7.80 -1.30 10.33
C LEU A 108 -6.51 -0.65 10.87
N ILE A 109 -5.33 -1.19 10.54
CA ILE A 109 -4.04 -0.74 11.08
C ILE A 109 -3.34 0.25 10.14
N LEU A 110 -3.49 0.07 8.83
CA LEU A 110 -2.71 0.80 7.84
C LEU A 110 -3.34 2.18 7.52
N PRO A 111 -2.58 3.29 7.63
CA PRO A 111 -3.12 4.66 7.53
C PRO A 111 -3.58 5.09 6.12
N PHE A 112 -3.45 4.21 5.12
CA PHE A 112 -3.80 4.48 3.73
C PHE A 112 -4.91 3.57 3.20
N MET A 113 -5.56 2.81 4.09
CA MET A 113 -6.56 1.79 3.73
C MET A 113 -7.96 2.21 4.21
N PRO A 114 -9.03 1.78 3.52
CA PRO A 114 -10.35 2.43 3.60
C PRO A 114 -11.28 1.90 4.69
N SER A 115 -10.89 0.87 5.42
CA SER A 115 -11.78 0.16 6.34
C SER A 115 -11.97 0.94 7.63
N GLU A 116 -13.22 1.20 7.98
CA GLU A 116 -13.61 1.86 9.22
C GLU A 116 -14.02 0.82 10.25
N ASP A 117 -13.80 1.11 11.53
CA ASP A 117 -14.35 0.36 12.67
C ASP A 117 -14.92 1.38 13.66
N VAL A 118 -16.13 1.85 13.37
CA VAL A 118 -16.76 2.94 14.12
C VAL A 118 -17.09 2.52 15.54
N ASN A 119 -17.42 1.24 15.75
CA ASN A 119 -17.81 0.71 17.04
C ASN A 119 -16.61 0.13 17.85
N SER A 120 -15.42 0.10 17.24
CA SER A 120 -14.15 -0.39 17.80
C SER A 120 -14.21 -1.84 18.28
N ASN A 121 -14.97 -2.69 17.59
CA ASN A 121 -15.09 -4.12 17.93
C ASN A 121 -14.00 -5.00 17.31
N GLY A 122 -13.12 -4.42 16.47
CA GLY A 122 -12.03 -5.11 15.79
C GLY A 122 -12.42 -5.81 14.49
N THR A 123 -13.63 -5.57 13.99
CA THR A 123 -14.14 -6.03 12.69
C THR A 123 -14.42 -4.81 11.82
N PRO A 124 -13.95 -4.75 10.55
CA PRO A 124 -14.32 -3.65 9.67
C PRO A 124 -15.84 -3.54 9.49
N ASP A 125 -16.37 -2.31 9.49
CA ASP A 125 -17.81 -2.01 9.35
C ASP A 125 -18.43 -2.70 8.11
N GLU A 126 -17.66 -2.90 7.03
CA GLU A 126 -18.09 -3.58 5.81
C GLU A 126 -18.13 -5.12 5.90
N CYS A 127 -17.44 -5.69 6.89
CA CYS A 127 -17.46 -7.11 7.23
C CYS A 127 -18.58 -7.45 8.23
N GLU A 128 -19.27 -6.44 8.78
CA GLU A 128 -20.38 -6.63 9.68
C GLU A 128 -21.63 -7.06 8.91
N GLU A 129 -21.87 -8.37 8.80
CA GLU A 129 -23.12 -8.88 8.27
C GLU A 129 -24.30 -8.63 9.26
N GLY A 130 -24.93 -7.47 9.13
CA GLY A 130 -26.31 -7.27 9.57
C GLY A 130 -26.56 -6.98 11.04
N GLU A 131 -25.69 -6.24 11.73
CA GLU A 131 -26.16 -5.50 12.91
C GLU A 131 -27.03 -4.33 12.47
N SER A 132 -28.33 -4.58 12.48
CA SER A 132 -29.36 -3.57 12.26
C SER A 132 -29.07 -2.34 13.12
N ALA A 133 -28.82 -1.21 12.44
CA ALA A 133 -29.27 0.08 12.91
C ALA A 133 -30.79 0.02 13.15
N GLN A 134 -31.22 -0.39 14.36
CA GLN A 134 -32.52 -0.04 14.95
C GLN A 134 -32.66 -0.49 16.42
N GLY A 135 -32.54 0.49 17.32
CA GLY A 135 -33.69 0.91 18.12
C GLY A 135 -33.92 0.29 19.51
N GLY A 136 -33.86 1.17 20.52
CA GLY A 136 -34.84 1.22 21.61
C GLY A 136 -34.96 2.69 22.04
N GLY A 137 -36.10 3.38 22.09
CA GLY A 137 -37.50 3.00 22.06
C GLY A 137 -38.19 3.56 23.30
N ASP A 138 -38.98 4.65 23.21
CA ASP A 138 -40.26 4.79 23.95
C ASP A 138 -41.13 5.97 23.46
N SER A 139 -42.31 5.61 22.94
CA SER A 139 -43.66 6.16 23.14
C SER A 139 -44.04 7.65 22.94
N GLY A 140 -44.84 7.88 21.88
CA GLY A 140 -46.25 8.30 22.05
C GLY A 140 -46.62 9.77 21.87
N GLY A 141 -47.60 10.05 21.00
CA GLY A 141 -48.45 11.27 21.11
C GLY A 141 -48.77 11.98 19.80
N SER A 142 -49.96 11.72 19.26
CA SER A 142 -50.59 12.45 18.16
C SER A 142 -51.05 13.86 18.57
N GLY A 143 -50.85 14.86 17.70
CA GLY A 143 -51.43 16.20 17.81
C GLY A 143 -51.14 17.07 16.59
N GLU A 144 -52.20 17.50 15.90
CA GLU A 144 -52.16 18.38 14.71
C GLU A 144 -51.97 19.87 15.04
N SER A 145 -51.43 20.59 14.04
CA SER A 145 -51.69 22.00 13.65
C SER A 145 -50.83 23.18 14.16
N GLN A 146 -50.25 23.82 13.12
CA GLN A 146 -50.09 25.26 12.82
C GLN A 146 -48.95 26.11 13.43
N GLY A 147 -48.12 26.62 12.51
CA GLY A 147 -47.77 28.04 12.39
C GLY A 147 -46.51 28.51 13.14
N GLY A 148 -45.52 29.06 12.42
CA GLY A 148 -44.42 29.80 13.04
C GLY A 148 -43.13 29.82 12.23
N GLU A 149 -43.09 30.72 11.25
CA GLU A 149 -41.96 31.48 10.72
C GLU A 149 -40.62 31.50 11.51
N SER A 150 -39.53 31.31 10.73
CA SER A 150 -38.13 31.75 10.90
C SER A 150 -37.37 31.34 12.16
N GLU A 151 -36.23 30.64 11.99
CA GLU A 151 -34.91 31.27 11.96
C GLU A 151 -33.82 30.23 11.66
N GLU A 152 -32.83 30.70 10.92
CA GLU A 152 -31.61 30.05 10.47
C GLU A 152 -30.76 29.63 11.67
N SER A 153 -30.32 28.36 11.71
CA SER A 153 -29.25 27.92 12.63
C SER A 153 -28.24 27.05 11.88
N ASP A 154 -27.34 27.79 11.24
CA ASP A 154 -25.94 27.50 10.96
C ASP A 154 -25.34 26.38 11.85
N ALA A 155 -25.21 25.19 11.27
CA ALA A 155 -24.37 24.11 11.78
C ALA A 155 -23.22 23.92 10.76
N GLY A 156 -22.18 24.76 10.90
CA GLY A 156 -21.00 24.79 10.05
C GLY A 156 -20.09 23.58 10.21
N GLY A 157 -20.48 22.44 9.64
CA GLY A 157 -19.58 21.35 9.26
C GLY A 157 -19.29 21.39 7.76
N PRO A 158 -18.09 20.96 7.30
CA PRO A 158 -17.80 20.90 5.87
C PRO A 158 -18.79 19.94 5.19
N VAL A 159 -19.45 20.42 4.14
CA VAL A 159 -20.36 19.61 3.31
C VAL A 159 -19.53 18.50 2.65
N PRO A 160 -19.91 17.22 2.77
CA PRO A 160 -19.16 16.13 2.17
C PRO A 160 -19.12 16.30 0.64
N LEU A 161 -17.92 16.18 0.05
CA LEU A 161 -17.73 16.25 -1.39
C LEU A 161 -18.46 15.10 -2.09
N THR A 162 -19.10 15.40 -3.22
CA THR A 162 -19.58 14.35 -4.14
C THR A 162 -18.40 13.63 -4.78
N ASP A 163 -18.62 12.42 -5.31
CA ASP A 163 -17.55 11.62 -5.94
C ASP A 163 -16.80 12.37 -7.04
N GLU A 164 -17.51 13.18 -7.84
CA GLU A 164 -16.91 13.98 -8.89
C GLU A 164 -16.04 15.11 -8.32
N GLN A 165 -16.51 15.78 -7.27
CA GLN A 165 -15.73 16.83 -6.59
C GLN A 165 -14.51 16.25 -5.87
N ARG A 166 -14.63 15.06 -5.29
CA ARG A 166 -13.51 14.33 -4.67
C ARG A 166 -12.45 13.97 -5.73
N ARG A 167 -12.88 13.49 -6.90
CA ARG A 167 -11.99 13.16 -8.02
C ARG A 167 -11.23 14.38 -8.54
N GLU A 168 -11.92 15.53 -8.67
CA GLU A 168 -11.29 16.80 -9.03
C GLU A 168 -10.30 17.28 -7.97
N ALA A 169 -10.70 17.25 -6.69
CA ALA A 169 -9.84 17.62 -5.57
C ALA A 169 -8.56 16.75 -5.49
N LEU A 170 -8.67 15.43 -5.69
CA LEU A 170 -7.51 14.53 -5.75
C LEU A 170 -6.59 14.84 -6.93
N SER A 171 -7.17 15.14 -8.12
CA SER A 171 -6.39 15.56 -9.29
C SER A 171 -5.61 16.85 -9.02
N ASP A 172 -6.25 17.84 -8.37
CA ASP A 172 -5.62 19.10 -8.02
C ASP A 172 -4.52 18.95 -6.97
N LEU A 173 -4.73 18.06 -5.99
CA LEU A 173 -3.70 17.71 -5.00
C LEU A 173 -2.48 17.07 -5.66
N LEU A 174 -2.69 16.12 -6.58
CA LEU A 174 -1.59 15.46 -7.31
C LEU A 174 -0.82 16.43 -8.19
N ASN A 175 -1.51 17.34 -8.88
CA ASN A 175 -0.88 18.41 -9.65
C ASN A 175 -0.03 19.31 -8.75
N TRP A 176 -0.58 19.73 -7.61
CA TRP A 176 0.11 20.59 -6.67
C TRP A 176 1.35 19.92 -6.05
N ILE A 177 1.27 18.63 -5.70
CA ILE A 177 2.42 17.84 -5.19
C ILE A 177 3.57 17.85 -6.20
N ARG A 178 3.25 17.68 -7.49
CA ARG A 178 4.22 17.70 -8.58
C ARG A 178 4.81 19.10 -8.79
N ASP A 179 3.98 20.13 -8.82
CA ASP A 179 4.42 21.50 -9.12
C ASP A 179 5.28 22.10 -8.00
N ASN A 180 5.09 21.64 -6.76
CA ASN A 180 5.87 22.06 -5.60
C ASN A 180 6.98 21.07 -5.24
N ASP A 181 7.18 20.04 -6.06
CA ASP A 181 8.19 19.00 -5.91
C ASP A 181 8.25 18.43 -4.47
N LEU A 182 7.08 18.17 -3.87
CA LEU A 182 7.02 17.70 -2.47
C LEU A 182 7.80 16.40 -2.27
N ARG A 183 7.95 15.60 -3.33
CA ARG A 183 8.69 14.34 -3.29
C ARG A 183 10.19 14.52 -3.07
N SER A 184 10.75 15.70 -3.35
CA SER A 184 12.17 15.99 -3.11
C SER A 184 12.45 16.58 -1.72
N LEU A 185 11.41 16.97 -0.97
CA LEU A 185 11.56 17.49 0.38
C LEU A 185 11.83 16.36 1.40
N PRO A 186 12.50 16.62 2.52
CA PRO A 186 12.56 15.70 3.65
C PRO A 186 11.16 15.36 4.20
N HIS A 187 10.93 14.11 4.61
CA HIS A 187 9.61 13.61 5.05
C HIS A 187 8.90 14.50 6.09
N TRP A 188 9.63 15.06 7.05
CA TRP A 188 9.09 15.96 8.09
C TRP A 188 8.59 17.32 7.56
N GLN A 189 8.99 17.72 6.34
CA GLN A 189 8.47 18.90 5.64
C GLN A 189 7.33 18.55 4.69
N GLN A 190 7.26 17.30 4.22
CA GLN A 190 6.23 16.85 3.27
C GLN A 190 4.84 16.84 3.93
N TYR A 191 4.74 16.21 5.10
CA TYR A 191 3.45 15.93 5.74
C TYR A 191 2.63 17.18 6.10
N PRO A 192 3.20 18.23 6.74
CA PRO A 192 2.43 19.43 7.08
C PRO A 192 1.94 20.21 5.85
N LEU A 193 2.71 20.18 4.76
CA LEU A 193 2.38 20.86 3.52
C LEU A 193 1.28 20.12 2.76
N PHE A 194 1.39 18.79 2.69
CA PHE A 194 0.37 17.92 2.13
C PHE A 194 -0.96 18.01 2.90
N ASP A 195 -0.93 17.84 4.22
CA ASP A 195 -2.13 17.88 5.07
C ASP A 195 -2.84 19.23 4.95
N LYS A 196 -2.09 20.34 4.98
CA LYS A 196 -2.66 21.67 4.77
C LYS A 196 -3.36 21.78 3.42
N LYS A 197 -2.73 21.30 2.33
CA LYS A 197 -3.30 21.40 0.99
C LYS A 197 -4.55 20.54 0.83
N ALA A 198 -4.54 19.35 1.40
CA ALA A 198 -5.69 18.44 1.34
C ALA A 198 -6.90 18.96 2.11
N ARG A 199 -6.69 19.61 3.27
CA ARG A 199 -7.74 20.32 4.01
C ARG A 199 -8.30 21.51 3.24
N GLU A 200 -7.45 22.28 2.55
CA GLU A 200 -7.89 23.36 1.66
C GLU A 200 -8.80 22.85 0.52
N LEU A 201 -8.59 21.60 0.08
CA LEU A 201 -9.36 20.94 -0.96
C LEU A 201 -10.57 20.15 -0.42
N GLY A 202 -10.77 20.10 0.90
CA GLY A 202 -11.90 19.41 1.54
C GLY A 202 -11.82 17.89 1.48
N LEU A 203 -10.62 17.31 1.35
CA LEU A 203 -10.42 15.86 1.27
C LEU A 203 -10.52 15.15 2.63
N TRP A 204 -10.21 15.86 3.73
CA TRP A 204 -10.41 15.45 5.13
C TRP A 204 -10.27 16.64 6.10
#